data_AF-A0A1F5ZRP8-F1
#
_entry.id   AF-A0A1F5ZRP8-F1
#
_cell.length_a   1.000
_cell.length_b   1.000
_cell.length_c   1.000
_cell.angle_alpha   90.00
_cell.angle_beta   90.00
_cell.angle_gamma   90.00
#
_symmetry.space_group_name_H-M   'P 1'
#
loop_
_entity.id
_entity.type
_entity.pdbx_description
1 polymer ?
#
loop_
_entity_poly.entity_id
_entity_poly.type
_entity_poly.pdbx_seq_one_letter_code
_entity_poly.pdbx_strand_id
1 'polypeptide(L)'
;MSFTRLMSNIVIFIFLFFPLKVWAEESSNSVNTVVPTKNEEQQEVTVTKTDTNKSREESEKLKMERKEGLEKLKIERKNIKEEIKTRRIEVKEQFKEKREEFKAHLAEIKDARKQKIVEKLDTKLSTANTNHTNRWAEAIEKMEEILSKLTEKVNQAKEQGTDTSSAETSIQNAQAAIDQAKTAVTAQAGKEYILNISDEQILKNTVGSTVSEMRLDLQLVHKLVIEAKQKVVEAAVAVRQLKLSTPTKTILNNE
;
A
#
# COMPACT_ATOMS: atom_id res chain seq x y z
N MET A 1 33.65 36.95 4.29
CA MET A 1 34.21 35.64 3.91
C MET A 1 33.09 34.60 3.94
N SER A 2 32.91 33.94 2.81
CA SER A 2 32.19 32.67 2.56
C SER A 2 30.79 32.47 3.15
N PHE A 3 29.80 32.77 2.31
CA PHE A 3 28.55 32.04 2.16
C PHE A 3 28.81 30.55 1.89
N THR A 4 28.16 29.65 2.62
CA THR A 4 27.96 28.25 2.17
C THR A 4 26.56 27.79 2.51
N ARG A 5 25.77 27.63 1.44
CA ARG A 5 24.47 26.96 1.36
C ARG A 5 24.67 25.45 1.60
N LEU A 6 23.70 24.78 2.22
CA LEU A 6 23.48 23.35 1.99
C LEU A 6 22.00 23.12 1.67
N MET A 7 21.77 22.71 0.42
CA MET A 7 20.51 22.30 -0.20
C MET A 7 19.93 21.07 0.55
N SER A 8 18.65 21.00 0.92
CA SER A 8 17.47 20.69 0.09
C SER A 8 17.67 19.50 -0.85
N ASN A 9 17.46 18.29 -0.34
CA ASN A 9 17.36 17.06 -1.13
C ASN A 9 15.88 16.75 -1.38
N ILE A 10 15.39 17.18 -2.54
CA ILE A 10 14.12 16.78 -3.15
C ILE A 10 14.47 15.70 -4.18
N VAL A 11 14.10 14.45 -3.92
CA VAL A 11 14.20 13.35 -4.89
C VAL A 11 12.88 13.31 -5.68
N ILE A 12 12.90 13.89 -6.88
CA ILE A 12 11.83 13.78 -7.87
C ILE A 12 12.07 12.51 -8.69
N PHE A 13 11.16 11.54 -8.55
CA PHE A 13 11.09 10.35 -9.39
C PHE A 13 10.45 10.72 -10.73
N ILE A 14 11.22 10.71 -11.81
CA ILE A 14 10.73 10.93 -13.19
C ILE A 14 10.34 9.57 -13.78
N PHE A 15 9.05 9.41 -14.04
CA PHE A 15 8.46 8.31 -14.81
C PHE A 15 8.92 8.37 -16.28
N LEU A 16 9.53 7.30 -16.78
CA LEU A 16 9.78 7.11 -18.21
C LEU A 16 8.57 6.42 -18.86
N PHE A 17 7.98 7.18 -19.79
CA PHE A 17 6.96 6.83 -20.78
C PHE A 17 7.33 5.57 -21.58
N PHE A 18 6.40 4.61 -21.68
CA PHE A 18 6.37 3.58 -22.72
C PHE A 18 5.23 3.91 -23.71
N PRO A 19 5.47 4.11 -25.01
CA PRO A 19 4.39 4.25 -25.98
C PRO A 19 3.83 2.88 -26.42
N LEU A 20 2.49 2.78 -26.40
CA LEU A 20 1.71 1.70 -27.04
C LEU A 20 2.00 1.67 -28.55
N LYS A 21 2.26 0.48 -29.10
CA LYS A 21 2.07 0.21 -30.53
C LYS A 21 0.64 -0.26 -30.77
N VAL A 22 -0.13 0.61 -31.41
CA VAL A 22 -1.40 0.33 -32.09
C VAL A 22 -1.07 0.00 -33.55
N TRP A 23 -1.59 -1.11 -34.06
CA TRP A 23 -1.71 -1.41 -35.49
C TRP A 23 -3.02 -2.17 -35.64
N ALA A 24 -4.12 -1.51 -36.01
CA ALA A 24 -4.50 -1.08 -37.36
C ALA A 24 -4.84 -2.27 -38.25
N GLU A 25 -6.15 -2.48 -38.36
CA GLU A 25 -6.88 -3.40 -39.23
C GLU A 25 -7.02 -2.76 -40.62
N GLU A 26 -6.77 -3.53 -41.68
CA GLU A 26 -7.19 -3.15 -43.04
C GLU A 26 -7.79 -4.37 -43.75
N SER A 27 -9.06 -4.18 -44.12
CA SER A 27 -9.91 -5.08 -44.86
C SER A 27 -9.63 -5.03 -46.37
N SER A 28 -9.70 -6.17 -47.06
CA SER A 28 -10.31 -6.18 -48.40
C SER A 28 -10.94 -7.53 -48.72
N ASN A 29 -12.24 -7.46 -48.97
CA ASN A 29 -13.15 -8.49 -49.42
C ASN A 29 -12.87 -8.90 -50.87
N SER A 30 -13.00 -10.17 -51.25
CA SER A 30 -13.59 -10.54 -52.55
C SER A 30 -14.12 -11.98 -52.55
N VAL A 31 -15.33 -12.10 -53.06
CA VAL A 31 -16.17 -13.30 -53.19
C VAL A 31 -15.82 -14.04 -54.48
N ASN A 32 -15.74 -15.37 -54.45
CA ASN A 32 -16.20 -16.20 -55.56
C ASN A 32 -16.53 -17.63 -55.12
N THR A 33 -17.74 -18.06 -55.48
CA THR A 33 -18.39 -19.34 -55.21
C THR A 33 -18.14 -20.36 -56.33
N VAL A 34 -17.78 -21.62 -56.00
CA VAL A 34 -18.21 -22.85 -56.72
C VAL A 34 -18.18 -24.04 -55.73
N VAL A 35 -19.23 -24.87 -55.78
CA VAL A 35 -19.59 -26.04 -54.94
C VAL A 35 -19.39 -27.33 -55.80
N PRO A 36 -19.47 -28.59 -55.32
CA PRO A 36 -18.92 -29.28 -54.14
C PRO A 36 -18.04 -30.51 -54.53
N THR A 37 -17.22 -31.04 -53.61
CA THR A 37 -16.84 -32.46 -53.70
C THR A 37 -16.66 -33.09 -52.31
N LYS A 38 -17.10 -34.35 -52.26
CA LYS A 38 -17.38 -35.21 -51.12
C LYS A 38 -16.10 -35.77 -50.48
N ASN A 39 -16.20 -36.13 -49.20
CA ASN A 39 -15.28 -36.91 -48.35
C ASN A 39 -14.10 -36.16 -47.73
N GLU A 40 -14.19 -35.92 -46.41
CA GLU A 40 -13.15 -36.26 -45.42
C GLU A 40 -13.71 -35.95 -44.00
N GLU A 41 -14.73 -36.71 -43.59
CA GLU A 41 -14.95 -36.95 -42.16
C GLU A 41 -13.81 -37.86 -41.68
N GLN A 42 -12.93 -37.32 -40.84
CA GLN A 42 -12.11 -37.98 -39.81
C GLN A 42 -10.72 -37.31 -39.69
N GLN A 43 -10.66 -36.06 -39.23
CA GLN A 43 -9.43 -35.49 -38.66
C GLN A 43 -9.66 -34.19 -37.84
N GLU A 44 -10.70 -34.12 -37.01
CA GLU A 44 -10.96 -32.93 -36.17
C GLU A 44 -11.34 -33.29 -34.72
N VAL A 45 -10.60 -34.20 -34.08
CA VAL A 45 -10.83 -34.54 -32.64
C VAL A 45 -9.55 -34.51 -31.80
N THR A 46 -8.39 -34.25 -32.41
CA THR A 46 -7.07 -34.37 -31.72
C THR A 46 -6.35 -33.04 -31.48
N VAL A 47 -6.95 -31.90 -31.82
CA VAL A 47 -6.36 -30.57 -31.51
C VAL A 47 -6.99 -29.96 -30.24
N THR A 48 -8.25 -30.27 -29.93
CA THR A 48 -8.99 -29.69 -28.80
C THR A 48 -8.59 -30.21 -27.41
N LYS A 49 -7.95 -31.37 -27.30
CA LYS A 49 -7.54 -31.95 -26.00
C LYS A 49 -6.22 -31.39 -25.46
N THR A 50 -5.36 -30.88 -26.35
CA THR A 50 -4.04 -30.32 -25.98
C THR A 50 -4.17 -28.89 -25.48
N ASP A 51 -5.08 -28.10 -26.06
CA ASP A 51 -5.35 -26.72 -25.65
C ASP A 51 -6.18 -26.63 -24.36
N THR A 52 -7.09 -27.58 -24.12
CA THR A 52 -7.85 -27.66 -22.86
C THR A 52 -6.99 -28.10 -21.67
N ASN A 53 -5.99 -28.96 -21.87
CA ASN A 53 -5.05 -29.33 -20.82
C ASN A 53 -4.06 -28.20 -20.48
N LYS A 54 -3.54 -27.46 -21.47
CA LYS A 54 -2.71 -26.26 -21.22
C LYS A 54 -3.48 -25.17 -20.47
N SER A 55 -4.72 -24.88 -20.88
CA SER A 55 -5.60 -23.91 -20.21
C SER A 55 -5.88 -24.31 -18.76
N ARG A 56 -6.06 -25.61 -18.49
CA ARG A 56 -6.27 -26.13 -17.14
C ARG A 56 -5.00 -26.01 -16.27
N GLU A 57 -3.84 -26.40 -16.79
CA GLU A 57 -2.55 -26.26 -16.10
C GLU A 57 -2.19 -24.80 -15.81
N GLU A 58 -2.45 -23.89 -16.76
CA GLU A 58 -2.23 -22.46 -16.60
C GLU A 58 -3.21 -21.85 -15.58
N SER A 59 -4.47 -22.29 -15.57
CA SER A 59 -5.47 -21.90 -14.56
C SER A 59 -5.13 -22.41 -13.16
N GLU A 60 -4.52 -23.61 -13.06
CA GLU A 60 -4.10 -24.19 -11.78
C GLU A 60 -2.81 -23.54 -11.26
N LYS A 61 -1.84 -23.24 -12.13
CA LYS A 61 -0.67 -22.42 -11.78
C LYS A 61 -1.09 -21.04 -11.29
N LEU A 62 -2.00 -20.37 -11.99
CA LEU A 62 -2.57 -19.08 -11.56
C LEU A 62 -3.30 -19.20 -10.21
N LYS A 63 -4.05 -20.27 -9.96
CA LYS A 63 -4.68 -20.51 -8.65
C LYS A 63 -3.65 -20.74 -7.54
N MET A 64 -2.54 -21.39 -7.84
CA MET A 64 -1.45 -21.66 -6.89
C MET A 64 -0.68 -20.38 -6.55
N GLU A 65 -0.22 -19.63 -7.56
CA GLU A 65 0.44 -18.33 -7.37
C GLU A 65 -0.45 -17.34 -6.62
N ARG A 66 -1.78 -17.38 -6.83
CA ARG A 66 -2.75 -16.55 -6.09
C ARG A 66 -2.89 -16.97 -4.63
N LYS A 67 -2.96 -18.27 -4.34
CA LYS A 67 -2.99 -18.77 -2.96
C LYS A 67 -1.68 -18.42 -2.24
N GLU A 68 -0.55 -18.53 -2.92
CA GLU A 68 0.73 -18.08 -2.42
C GLU A 68 0.77 -16.57 -2.19
N GLY A 69 0.19 -15.76 -3.07
CA GLY A 69 0.05 -14.32 -2.87
C GLY A 69 -0.81 -13.97 -1.65
N LEU A 70 -1.91 -14.68 -1.42
CA LEU A 70 -2.74 -14.52 -0.22
C LEU A 70 -2.02 -14.95 1.07
N GLU A 71 -1.27 -16.05 1.03
CA GLU A 71 -0.44 -16.47 2.16
C GLU A 71 0.71 -15.48 2.41
N LYS A 72 1.36 -14.97 1.37
CA LYS A 72 2.37 -13.89 1.46
C LYS A 72 1.78 -12.64 2.10
N LEU A 73 0.57 -12.22 1.70
CA LEU A 73 -0.13 -11.10 2.33
C LEU A 73 -0.45 -11.38 3.80
N LYS A 74 -0.88 -12.59 4.18
CA LYS A 74 -1.10 -12.95 5.59
C LYS A 74 0.19 -12.94 6.42
N ILE A 75 1.30 -13.38 5.83
CA ILE A 75 2.63 -13.34 6.46
C ILE A 75 3.07 -11.89 6.61
N GLU A 76 2.97 -11.09 5.55
CA GLU A 76 3.28 -9.65 5.55
C GLU A 76 2.45 -8.88 6.58
N ARG A 77 1.17 -9.23 6.78
CA ARG A 77 0.29 -8.65 7.82
C ARG A 77 0.84 -8.83 9.24
N LYS A 78 1.22 -10.06 9.60
CA LYS A 78 1.85 -10.32 10.92
C LYS A 78 3.17 -9.58 11.03
N ASN A 79 3.91 -9.52 9.93
CA ASN A 79 5.19 -8.84 9.91
C ASN A 79 5.07 -7.34 10.15
N ILE A 80 3.98 -6.64 9.79
CA ILE A 80 3.87 -5.20 10.05
C ILE A 80 3.83 -4.88 11.54
N LYS A 81 2.94 -5.57 12.26
CA LYS A 81 2.77 -5.34 13.69
C LYS A 81 4.03 -5.74 14.44
N GLU A 82 4.65 -6.84 14.04
CA GLU A 82 5.92 -7.26 14.63
C GLU A 82 7.07 -6.34 14.22
N GLU A 83 7.17 -5.86 12.98
CA GLU A 83 8.22 -4.94 12.50
C GLU A 83 8.12 -3.57 13.19
N ILE A 84 6.90 -3.05 13.37
CA ILE A 84 6.68 -1.83 14.16
C ILE A 84 7.06 -2.07 15.63
N LYS A 85 6.73 -3.24 16.20
CA LYS A 85 7.14 -3.57 17.57
C LYS A 85 8.65 -3.75 17.70
N THR A 86 9.30 -4.48 16.80
CA THR A 86 10.74 -4.75 16.83
C THR A 86 11.51 -3.47 16.60
N ARG A 87 11.14 -2.67 15.58
CA ARG A 87 11.75 -1.35 15.37
C ARG A 87 11.59 -0.46 16.60
N ARG A 88 10.46 -0.55 17.32
CA ARG A 88 10.30 0.18 18.59
C ARG A 88 11.17 -0.36 19.71
N ILE A 89 11.41 -1.66 19.80
CA ILE A 89 12.30 -2.25 20.80
C ILE A 89 13.75 -1.86 20.49
N GLU A 90 14.17 -1.99 19.24
CA GLU A 90 15.50 -1.62 18.76
C GLU A 90 15.78 -0.13 18.98
N VAL A 91 14.82 0.72 18.62
CA VAL A 91 14.91 2.17 18.83
C VAL A 91 14.92 2.49 20.32
N LYS A 92 14.03 1.90 21.12
CA LYS A 92 14.06 2.11 22.58
C LYS A 92 15.42 1.81 23.18
N GLU A 93 16.09 0.75 22.72
CA GLU A 93 17.43 0.42 23.18
C GLU A 93 18.46 1.48 22.77
N GLN A 94 18.45 1.91 21.50
CA GLN A 94 19.34 2.96 20.98
C GLN A 94 19.13 4.32 21.66
N PHE A 95 17.94 4.57 22.19
CA PHE A 95 17.60 5.84 22.82
C PHE A 95 17.65 5.79 24.35
N LYS A 96 17.96 4.65 24.99
CA LYS A 96 18.16 4.57 26.45
C LYS A 96 19.21 5.57 26.94
N GLU A 97 20.36 5.60 26.28
CA GLU A 97 21.46 6.51 26.62
C GLU A 97 21.02 7.98 26.52
N LYS A 98 20.37 8.35 25.42
CA LYS A 98 19.82 9.71 25.24
C LYS A 98 18.71 10.04 26.24
N ARG A 99 17.99 9.04 26.74
CA ARG A 99 17.00 9.19 27.82
C ARG A 99 17.65 9.41 29.18
N GLU A 100 18.78 8.79 29.42
CA GLU A 100 19.58 9.03 30.62
C GLU A 100 20.23 10.42 30.57
N GLU A 101 20.80 10.81 29.43
CA GLU A 101 21.30 12.17 29.18
C GLU A 101 20.20 13.22 29.38
N PHE A 102 19.01 12.99 28.82
CA PHE A 102 17.87 13.87 29.03
C PHE A 102 17.48 14.00 30.51
N LYS A 103 17.47 12.89 31.27
CA LYS A 103 17.20 12.93 32.70
C LYS A 103 18.28 13.69 33.48
N ALA A 104 19.54 13.56 33.10
CA ALA A 104 20.64 14.31 33.69
C ALA A 104 20.47 15.82 33.45
N HIS A 105 20.22 16.24 32.19
CA HIS A 105 19.97 17.64 31.86
C HIS A 105 18.68 18.18 32.49
N LEU A 106 17.67 17.32 32.70
CA LEU A 106 16.45 17.70 33.41
C LEU A 106 16.73 18.05 34.88
N ALA A 107 17.75 17.46 35.51
CA ALA A 107 18.16 17.79 36.88
C ALA A 107 18.95 19.11 36.98
N GLU A 108 19.53 19.59 35.87
CA GLU A 108 20.26 20.86 35.80
C GLU A 108 19.33 22.09 35.73
N ILE A 109 18.04 21.88 35.43
CA ILE A 109 17.03 22.94 35.41
C ILE A 109 16.75 23.42 36.83
N LYS A 110 17.00 24.72 37.09
CA LYS A 110 16.82 25.33 38.41
C LYS A 110 15.35 25.51 38.79
N ASP A 111 14.49 25.80 37.82
CA ASP A 111 13.06 26.02 38.04
C ASP A 111 12.28 24.68 38.03
N ALA A 112 11.85 24.25 39.23
CA ALA A 112 11.06 23.04 39.42
C ALA A 112 9.74 23.01 38.61
N ARG A 113 9.14 24.18 38.31
CA ARG A 113 7.93 24.23 37.47
C ARG A 113 8.27 23.90 36.02
N LYS A 114 9.34 24.47 35.49
CA LYS A 114 9.79 24.21 34.10
C LYS A 114 10.25 22.76 33.94
N GLN A 115 11.00 22.25 34.91
CA GLN A 115 11.42 20.85 34.96
C GLN A 115 10.23 19.90 34.81
N LYS A 116 9.19 20.08 35.64
CA LYS A 116 7.98 19.25 35.60
C LYS A 116 7.18 19.40 34.31
N ILE A 117 7.19 20.59 33.70
CA ILE A 117 6.52 20.81 32.40
C ILE A 117 7.27 20.06 31.30
N VAL A 118 8.59 20.14 31.27
CA VAL A 118 9.44 19.49 30.26
C VAL A 118 9.33 17.97 30.36
N GLU A 119 9.37 17.40 31.56
CA GLU A 119 9.15 15.97 31.80
C GLU A 119 7.76 15.51 31.31
N LYS A 120 6.72 16.30 31.62
CA LYS A 120 5.36 16.02 31.13
C LYS A 120 5.24 16.13 29.61
N LEU A 121 5.98 17.05 28.99
CA LEU A 121 5.94 17.21 27.54
C LEU A 121 6.66 16.05 26.86
N ASP A 122 7.81 15.66 27.38
CA ASP A 122 8.57 14.53 26.87
C ASP A 122 7.76 13.22 26.87
N THR A 123 7.16 12.89 28.01
CA THR A 123 6.26 11.74 28.15
C THR A 123 5.06 11.82 27.20
N LYS A 124 4.48 13.02 27.01
CA LYS A 124 3.40 13.25 26.05
C LYS A 124 3.85 13.06 24.61
N LEU A 125 5.03 13.53 24.21
CA LEU A 125 5.56 13.36 22.86
C LEU A 125 5.73 11.88 22.51
N SER A 126 6.38 11.12 23.40
CA SER A 126 6.57 9.68 23.22
C SER A 126 5.25 8.91 23.17
N THR A 127 4.32 9.25 24.06
CA THR A 127 2.99 8.64 24.10
C THR A 127 2.15 8.99 22.86
N ALA A 128 2.19 10.24 22.40
CA ALA A 128 1.46 10.68 21.22
C ALA A 128 1.96 9.96 19.96
N ASN A 129 3.28 9.91 19.74
CA ASN A 129 3.86 9.21 18.59
C ASN A 129 3.46 7.72 18.60
N THR A 130 3.54 7.09 19.78
CA THR A 130 3.11 5.72 20.01
C THR A 130 1.63 5.49 19.63
N ASN A 131 0.74 6.33 20.16
CA ASN A 131 -0.70 6.16 19.97
C ASN A 131 -1.10 6.35 18.50
N HIS A 132 -0.50 7.34 17.83
CA HIS A 132 -0.76 7.60 16.42
C HIS A 132 -0.28 6.46 15.52
N THR A 133 0.97 6.02 15.69
CA THR A 133 1.56 4.94 14.88
C THR A 133 0.83 3.61 15.08
N ASN A 134 0.43 3.27 16.32
CA ASN A 134 -0.41 2.10 16.59
C ASN A 134 -1.75 2.18 15.84
N ARG A 135 -2.43 3.32 15.95
CA ARG A 135 -3.74 3.51 15.30
C ARG A 135 -3.64 3.42 13.77
N TRP A 136 -2.58 3.94 13.18
CA TRP A 136 -2.38 3.85 11.73
C TRP A 136 -2.01 2.45 11.29
N ALA A 137 -1.20 1.72 12.06
CA ALA A 137 -0.90 0.32 11.78
C ALA A 137 -2.18 -0.54 11.76
N GLU A 138 -3.06 -0.36 12.75
CA GLU A 138 -4.36 -1.05 12.79
C GLU A 138 -5.28 -0.66 11.62
N ALA A 139 -5.23 0.60 11.17
CA ALA A 139 -5.99 1.04 10.02
C ALA A 139 -5.47 0.41 8.72
N ILE A 140 -4.15 0.32 8.56
CA ILE A 140 -3.49 -0.31 7.41
C ILE A 140 -3.85 -1.80 7.33
N GLU A 141 -3.82 -2.52 8.44
CA GLU A 141 -4.21 -3.94 8.48
C GLU A 141 -5.64 -4.16 7.97
N LYS A 142 -6.60 -3.32 8.40
CA LYS A 142 -7.97 -3.38 7.91
C LYS A 142 -8.08 -3.06 6.42
N MET A 143 -7.26 -2.15 5.91
CA MET A 143 -7.21 -1.83 4.48
C MET A 143 -6.70 -3.02 3.65
N GLU A 144 -5.66 -3.70 4.12
CA GLU A 144 -5.13 -4.93 3.49
C GLU A 144 -6.14 -6.08 3.50
N GLU A 145 -6.90 -6.24 4.60
CA GLU A 145 -7.99 -7.22 4.66
C GLU A 145 -9.09 -6.94 3.64
N ILE A 146 -9.49 -5.67 3.51
CA ILE A 146 -10.48 -5.26 2.51
C ILE A 146 -9.93 -5.53 1.10
N LEU A 147 -8.70 -5.11 0.83
CA LEU A 147 -8.08 -5.27 -0.49
C LEU A 147 -7.99 -6.74 -0.89
N SER A 148 -7.63 -7.64 0.03
CA SER A 148 -7.63 -9.08 -0.20
C SER A 148 -9.00 -9.64 -0.57
N LYS A 149 -10.07 -9.20 0.10
CA LYS A 149 -11.45 -9.59 -0.24
C LYS A 149 -11.88 -9.04 -1.60
N LEU A 150 -11.37 -7.87 -1.99
CA LEU A 150 -11.62 -7.29 -3.32
C LEU A 150 -10.93 -8.11 -4.41
N THR A 151 -9.67 -8.49 -4.19
CA THR A 151 -8.92 -9.38 -5.09
C THR A 151 -9.62 -10.72 -5.30
N GLU A 152 -10.16 -11.32 -4.23
CA GLU A 152 -10.97 -12.56 -4.35
C GLU A 152 -12.18 -12.37 -5.26
N LYS A 153 -12.91 -11.25 -5.12
CA LYS A 153 -14.08 -10.96 -5.96
C LYS A 153 -13.71 -10.70 -7.41
N VAL A 154 -12.60 -10.02 -7.67
CA VAL A 154 -12.09 -9.80 -9.03
C VAL A 154 -11.74 -11.14 -9.67
N ASN A 155 -11.07 -12.03 -8.94
CA ASN A 155 -10.74 -13.35 -9.44
C ASN A 155 -12.00 -14.17 -9.81
N GLN A 156 -13.05 -14.11 -8.98
CA GLN A 156 -14.34 -14.76 -9.28
C GLN A 156 -14.98 -14.19 -10.55
N ALA A 157 -14.94 -12.87 -10.76
CA ALA A 157 -15.45 -12.23 -11.97
C ALA A 157 -14.65 -12.63 -13.21
N LYS A 158 -13.33 -12.78 -13.08
CA LYS A 158 -12.44 -13.25 -14.15
C LYS A 158 -12.75 -14.69 -14.56
N GLU A 159 -13.03 -15.57 -13.60
CA GLU A 159 -13.47 -16.95 -13.88
C GLU A 159 -14.83 -16.99 -14.60
N GLN A 160 -15.66 -15.96 -14.41
CA GLN A 160 -16.94 -15.79 -15.12
C GLN A 160 -16.78 -15.10 -16.49
N GLY A 161 -15.55 -14.85 -16.94
CA GLY A 161 -15.27 -14.20 -18.23
C GLY A 161 -15.60 -12.70 -18.29
N THR A 162 -15.77 -12.04 -17.13
CA THR A 162 -15.96 -10.59 -17.07
C THR A 162 -14.61 -9.88 -17.24
N ASP A 163 -14.58 -8.76 -17.96
CA ASP A 163 -13.39 -7.91 -18.02
C ASP A 163 -13.09 -7.30 -16.64
N THR A 164 -11.93 -7.64 -16.09
CA THR A 164 -11.47 -7.21 -14.76
C THR A 164 -10.39 -6.14 -14.80
N SER A 165 -9.95 -5.70 -15.98
CA SER A 165 -8.78 -4.84 -16.17
C SER A 165 -8.78 -3.59 -15.27
N SER A 166 -9.87 -2.81 -15.28
CA SER A 166 -10.02 -1.60 -14.47
C SER A 166 -9.95 -1.87 -12.96
N ALA A 167 -10.53 -2.97 -12.50
CA ALA A 167 -10.50 -3.35 -11.09
C ALA A 167 -9.13 -3.85 -10.66
N GLU A 168 -8.42 -4.59 -11.52
CA GLU A 168 -7.04 -5.03 -11.29
C GLU A 168 -6.10 -3.84 -11.15
N THR A 169 -6.18 -2.84 -12.05
CA THR A 169 -5.41 -1.60 -11.94
C THR A 169 -5.72 -0.84 -10.65
N SER A 170 -6.99 -0.73 -10.27
CA SER A 170 -7.39 -0.04 -9.04
C SER A 170 -6.86 -0.74 -7.78
N ILE A 171 -6.85 -2.08 -7.77
CA ILE A 171 -6.27 -2.88 -6.69
C ILE A 171 -4.77 -2.68 -6.59
N GLN A 172 -4.05 -2.65 -7.71
CA GLN A 172 -2.60 -2.38 -7.73
C GLN A 172 -2.27 -1.00 -7.18
N ASN A 173 -3.03 0.03 -7.57
CA ASN A 173 -2.86 1.39 -7.05
C ASN A 173 -3.13 1.46 -5.54
N ALA A 174 -4.13 0.73 -5.05
CA ALA A 174 -4.42 0.64 -3.62
C ALA A 174 -3.29 -0.07 -2.85
N GLN A 175 -2.74 -1.15 -3.40
CA GLN A 175 -1.60 -1.85 -2.79
C GLN A 175 -0.38 -0.92 -2.68
N ALA A 176 -0.04 -0.22 -3.76
CA ALA A 176 1.09 0.70 -3.75
C ALA A 176 0.94 1.82 -2.70
N ALA A 177 -0.27 2.39 -2.57
CA ALA A 177 -0.55 3.41 -1.56
C ALA A 177 -0.51 2.87 -0.12
N ILE A 178 -0.97 1.63 0.10
CA ILE A 178 -0.83 0.93 1.38
C ILE A 178 0.65 0.73 1.74
N ASP A 179 1.46 0.29 0.79
CA ASP A 179 2.89 0.04 1.02
C ASP A 179 3.63 1.35 1.38
N GLN A 180 3.31 2.45 0.69
CA GLN A 180 3.85 3.77 1.03
C GLN A 180 3.44 4.22 2.44
N ALA A 181 2.16 4.07 2.79
CA ALA A 181 1.68 4.40 4.13
C ALA A 181 2.36 3.53 5.20
N LYS A 182 2.57 2.24 4.93
CA LYS A 182 3.29 1.31 5.81
C LYS A 182 4.73 1.78 6.04
N THR A 183 5.49 2.06 4.99
CA THR A 183 6.86 2.58 5.13
C THR A 183 6.90 3.85 5.97
N ALA A 184 5.96 4.78 5.75
CA ALA A 184 5.90 6.03 6.50
C ALA A 184 5.57 5.82 7.98
N VAL A 185 4.60 4.94 8.30
CA VAL A 185 4.24 4.61 9.70
C VAL A 185 5.41 3.92 10.41
N THR A 186 6.09 2.99 9.76
CA THR A 186 7.24 2.28 10.35
C THR A 186 8.43 3.21 10.55
N ALA A 187 8.67 4.16 9.64
CA ALA A 187 9.67 5.20 9.83
C ALA A 187 9.34 6.11 11.01
N GLN A 188 8.08 6.55 11.11
CA GLN A 188 7.60 7.42 12.19
C GLN A 188 7.62 6.75 13.56
N ALA A 189 7.33 5.44 13.62
CA ALA A 189 7.40 4.65 14.84
C ALA A 189 8.82 4.54 15.39
N GLY A 190 9.83 4.69 14.54
CA GLY A 190 11.24 4.71 14.93
C GLY A 190 11.78 6.08 15.35
N LYS A 191 10.98 7.15 15.29
CA LYS A 191 11.40 8.48 15.75
C LYS A 191 11.18 8.63 17.25
N GLU A 192 12.22 9.05 17.97
CA GLU A 192 12.14 9.56 19.34
C GLU A 192 12.32 11.08 19.33
N TYR A 193 11.31 11.80 19.82
CA TYR A 193 11.31 13.25 19.94
C TYR A 193 11.92 13.68 21.27
N ILE A 194 13.20 13.36 21.46
CA ILE A 194 13.94 13.73 22.69
C ILE A 194 14.29 15.21 22.62
N LEU A 195 13.99 15.91 23.71
CA LEU A 195 14.31 17.32 23.86
C LEU A 195 15.79 17.47 24.25
N ASN A 196 16.57 18.17 23.43
CA ASN A 196 17.95 18.51 23.78
C ASN A 196 17.95 19.77 24.66
N ILE A 197 18.19 19.62 25.97
CA ILE A 197 18.22 20.73 26.92
C ILE A 197 19.67 21.21 27.06
N SER A 198 20.03 22.28 26.34
CA SER A 198 21.36 22.91 26.45
C SER A 198 21.36 24.17 27.31
N ASP A 199 20.29 24.98 27.25
CA ASP A 199 20.15 26.22 28.02
C ASP A 199 18.68 26.47 28.39
N GLU A 200 18.46 26.89 29.63
CA GLU A 200 17.14 27.21 30.19
C GLU A 200 16.49 28.43 29.50
N GLN A 201 17.27 29.39 28.99
CA GLN A 201 16.73 30.59 28.33
C GLN A 201 16.07 30.27 26.98
N ILE A 202 16.58 29.27 26.26
CA ILE A 202 16.07 28.85 24.95
C ILE A 202 15.10 27.67 25.02
N LEU A 203 14.93 27.08 26.21
CA LEU A 203 14.12 25.88 26.46
C LEU A 203 12.73 25.94 25.83
N LYS A 204 12.03 27.08 25.93
CA LYS A 204 10.70 27.27 25.32
C LYS A 204 10.74 27.10 23.80
N ASN A 205 11.75 27.67 23.15
CA ASN A 205 11.90 27.62 21.70
C ASN A 205 12.28 26.21 21.24
N THR A 206 13.20 25.56 21.95
CA THR A 206 13.59 24.17 21.66
C THR A 206 12.40 23.22 21.75
N VAL A 207 11.66 23.30 22.86
CA VAL A 207 10.43 22.50 23.06
C VAL A 207 9.40 22.80 21.97
N GLY A 208 9.17 24.08 21.66
CA GLY A 208 8.24 24.49 20.61
C GLY A 208 8.61 23.92 19.23
N SER A 209 9.89 23.93 18.89
CA SER A 209 10.42 23.39 17.64
C SER A 209 10.18 21.87 17.55
N THR A 210 10.58 21.11 18.58
CA THR A 210 10.40 19.65 18.61
C THR A 210 8.93 19.24 18.54
N VAL A 211 8.05 19.95 19.26
CA VAL A 211 6.59 19.71 19.19
C VAL A 211 6.06 20.01 17.80
N SER A 212 6.50 21.10 17.17
CA SER A 212 6.07 21.47 15.82
C SER A 212 6.54 20.45 14.79
N GLU A 213 7.78 19.98 14.90
CA GLU A 213 8.35 18.93 14.06
C GLU A 213 7.53 17.64 14.16
N MET A 214 7.28 17.14 15.39
CA MET A 214 6.44 15.97 15.59
C MET A 214 5.06 16.14 14.95
N ARG A 215 4.44 17.31 15.13
CA ARG A 215 3.12 17.57 14.55
C ARG A 215 3.15 17.51 13.03
N LEU A 216 4.15 18.10 12.39
CA LEU A 216 4.29 18.10 10.92
C LEU A 216 4.52 16.68 10.40
N ASP A 217 5.40 15.93 11.04
CA ASP A 217 5.65 14.52 10.72
C ASP A 217 4.37 13.69 10.81
N LEU A 218 3.64 13.80 11.92
CA LEU A 218 2.38 13.08 12.12
C LEU A 218 1.32 13.47 11.07
N GLN A 219 1.28 14.74 10.66
CA GLN A 219 0.37 15.20 9.59
C GLN A 219 0.74 14.60 8.23
N LEU A 220 2.02 14.49 7.91
CA LEU A 220 2.49 13.89 6.67
C LEU A 220 2.11 12.41 6.61
N VAL A 221 2.39 11.64 7.67
CA VAL A 221 2.00 10.22 7.73
C VAL A 221 0.48 10.06 7.65
N HIS A 222 -0.27 10.89 8.37
CA HIS A 222 -1.72 10.83 8.33
C HIS A 222 -2.30 11.03 6.91
N LYS A 223 -1.72 11.95 6.13
CA LYS A 223 -2.13 12.18 4.73
C LYS A 223 -1.94 10.93 3.88
N LEU A 224 -0.78 10.25 4.01
CA LEU A 224 -0.51 9.00 3.29
C LEU A 224 -1.49 7.88 3.68
N VAL A 225 -1.83 7.78 4.97
CA VAL A 225 -2.84 6.80 5.43
C VAL A 225 -4.23 7.12 4.87
N ILE A 226 -4.61 8.40 4.76
CA ILE A 226 -5.86 8.81 4.11
C ILE A 226 -5.85 8.49 2.62
N GLU A 227 -4.74 8.75 1.93
CA GLU A 227 -4.58 8.45 0.51
C GLU A 227 -4.72 6.95 0.25
N ALA A 228 -4.05 6.10 1.05
CA ALA A 228 -4.23 4.65 0.99
C ALA A 228 -5.70 4.25 1.16
N LYS A 229 -6.41 4.85 2.12
CA LYS A 229 -7.85 4.61 2.32
C LYS A 229 -8.67 4.99 1.09
N GLN A 230 -8.38 6.14 0.48
CA GLN A 230 -9.08 6.59 -0.72
C GLN A 230 -8.88 5.61 -1.87
N LYS A 231 -7.64 5.14 -2.10
CA LYS A 231 -7.34 4.14 -3.13
C LYS A 231 -8.03 2.80 -2.90
N VAL A 232 -8.15 2.35 -1.64
CA VAL A 232 -8.93 1.15 -1.31
C VAL A 232 -10.43 1.35 -1.61
N VAL A 233 -10.97 2.54 -1.36
CA VAL A 233 -12.36 2.87 -1.70
C VAL A 233 -12.56 2.89 -3.22
N GLU A 234 -11.65 3.51 -3.98
CA GLU A 234 -11.66 3.49 -5.46
C GLU A 234 -11.67 2.04 -5.99
N ALA A 235 -10.80 1.18 -5.46
CA ALA A 235 -10.78 -0.24 -5.80
C ALA A 235 -12.12 -0.92 -5.45
N ALA A 236 -12.70 -0.63 -4.29
CA ALA A 236 -14.00 -1.18 -3.90
C ALA A 236 -15.13 -0.76 -4.85
N VAL A 237 -15.11 0.48 -5.34
CA VAL A 237 -16.07 1.00 -6.33
C VAL A 237 -15.89 0.29 -7.67
N ALA A 238 -14.65 0.14 -8.16
CA ALA A 238 -14.37 -0.57 -9.41
C ALA A 238 -14.88 -2.01 -9.36
N VAL A 239 -14.60 -2.74 -8.26
CA VAL A 239 -15.09 -4.11 -8.06
C VAL A 239 -16.63 -4.18 -7.98
N ARG A 240 -17.27 -3.16 -7.41
CA ARG A 240 -18.74 -3.08 -7.38
C ARG A 240 -19.33 -2.93 -8.78
N GLN A 241 -18.68 -2.15 -9.65
CA GLN A 241 -19.15 -1.94 -11.03
C GLN A 241 -19.13 -3.24 -11.85
N LEU A 242 -18.15 -4.13 -11.61
CA LEU A 242 -18.10 -5.46 -12.24
C LEU A 242 -19.37 -6.30 -11.99
N LYS A 243 -19.98 -6.17 -10.80
CA LYS A 243 -21.20 -6.90 -10.44
C LYS A 243 -22.46 -6.35 -11.09
N LEU A 244 -22.43 -5.10 -11.54
CA LEU A 244 -23.57 -4.44 -12.19
C LEU A 244 -23.57 -4.70 -13.70
N SER A 245 -22.40 -4.95 -14.30
CA SER A 245 -22.23 -5.17 -15.73
C SER A 245 -22.35 -6.63 -16.17
N THR A 246 -22.55 -7.59 -15.26
CA THR A 246 -22.74 -8.99 -15.63
C THR A 246 -24.11 -9.15 -16.31
N PRO A 247 -24.19 -9.49 -17.62
CA PRO A 247 -25.48 -9.64 -18.28
C PRO A 247 -26.24 -10.80 -17.65
N THR A 248 -27.47 -10.52 -17.21
CA THR A 248 -28.41 -11.55 -16.76
C THR A 248 -28.58 -12.55 -17.91
N LYS A 249 -28.31 -13.84 -17.66
CA LYS A 249 -28.49 -14.92 -18.63
C LYS A 249 -29.91 -14.84 -19.20
N THR A 250 -30.07 -14.27 -20.40
CA THR A 250 -31.33 -14.32 -21.14
C THR A 250 -31.60 -15.79 -21.43
N ILE A 251 -32.56 -16.37 -20.73
CA ILE A 251 -33.10 -17.67 -21.07
C ILE A 251 -33.86 -17.44 -22.38
N LEU A 252 -33.22 -17.78 -23.51
CA LEU A 252 -33.92 -17.93 -24.77
C LEU A 252 -34.84 -19.14 -24.61
N ASN A 253 -36.11 -18.89 -24.29
CA ASN A 253 -37.16 -19.86 -24.51
C ASN A 253 -37.35 -19.95 -26.03
N ASN A 254 -36.80 -20.99 -26.64
CA ASN A 254 -37.23 -21.42 -27.96
C ASN A 254 -38.56 -22.15 -27.79
N GLU A 255 -39.64 -21.53 -28.25
CA GLU A 255 -40.88 -22.21 -28.65
C GLU A 255 -40.81 -22.59 -30.14
#